data_AF-A0A3G6YI51-F1
#
_entry.id   AF-A0A3G6YI51-F1
#
_cell.length_a   1.000
_cell.length_b   1.000
_cell.length_c   1.000
_cell.angle_alpha   90.00
_cell.angle_beta   90.00
_cell.angle_gamma   90.00
#
_symmetry.space_group_name_H-M   'P 1'
#
loop_
_entity.id
_entity.type
_entity.pdbx_description
1 polymer ?
#
loop_
_entity_poly.entity_id
_entity_poly.type
_entity_poly.pdbx_seq_one_letter_code
_entity_poly.pdbx_strand_id
1 'polypeptide(L)' 'MQSDDLFERAKLFTEEVGVVSVSSLQRHFLIGYSHSEQLLSQLIEANICESTKTFVLDYGYGYKLHQGMK' A
#
# COMPACT_ATOMS: atom_id res chain seq x y z
N MET A 1 6.12 -9.59 -22.29
CA MET A 1 4.94 -9.69 -21.42
C MET A 1 5.40 -10.43 -20.17
N GLN A 2 5.40 -9.89 -18.96
CA GLN A 2 4.92 -8.64 -18.40
C GLN A 2 5.88 -8.33 -17.24
N SER A 3 6.67 -7.26 -17.34
CA SER A 3 7.21 -6.63 -16.13
C SER A 3 6.08 -5.76 -15.60
N ASP A 4 5.05 -6.38 -15.03
CA ASP A 4 4.06 -5.61 -14.28
C ASP A 4 4.83 -4.95 -13.13
N ASP A 5 5.00 -3.64 -13.24
CA ASP A 5 5.76 -2.84 -12.31
C ASP A 5 5.22 -3.06 -10.90
N LEU A 6 6.12 -3.28 -9.94
CA LEU A 6 5.73 -3.64 -8.57
C LEU A 6 4.81 -2.56 -7.97
N PHE A 7 5.02 -1.31 -8.34
CA PHE A 7 4.19 -0.18 -7.95
C PHE A 7 2.75 -0.30 -8.47
N GLU A 8 2.55 -0.60 -9.75
CA GLU A 8 1.19 -0.77 -10.31
C GLU A 8 0.43 -1.92 -9.64
N ARG A 9 1.11 -3.02 -9.33
CA ARG A 9 0.51 -4.13 -8.58
C ARG A 9 0.16 -3.73 -7.14
N ALA A 10 1.01 -2.93 -6.50
CA ALA A 10 0.77 -2.42 -5.14
C ALA A 10 -0.39 -1.43 -5.09
N LYS A 11 -0.55 -0.62 -6.14
CA LYS A 11 -1.71 0.26 -6.31
C LYS A 11 -3.00 -0.55 -6.38
N LEU A 12 -3.08 -1.52 -7.29
CA LEU A 12 -4.26 -2.40 -7.43
C LEU A 12 -4.58 -3.13 -6.11
N PHE A 13 -3.56 -3.66 -5.44
CA PHE A 13 -3.75 -4.27 -4.12
C PHE A 13 -4.32 -3.28 -3.10
N THR A 14 -3.79 -2.05 -3.06
CA THR A 14 -4.27 -1.00 -2.13
C THR A 14 -5.72 -0.62 -2.39
N GLU A 15 -6.11 -0.55 -3.66
CA GLU A 15 -7.50 -0.33 -4.09
C GLU A 15 -8.41 -1.49 -3.67
N GLU A 16 -7.95 -2.73 -3.79
CA GLU A 16 -8.71 -3.94 -3.41
C GLU A 16 -8.95 -4.02 -1.90
N VAL A 17 -7.91 -3.80 -1.08
CA VAL A 17 -8.00 -4.00 0.38
C VAL A 17 -8.42 -2.76 1.15
N GLY A 18 -8.31 -1.56 0.55
CA GLY A 18 -8.70 -0.29 1.15
C GLY A 18 -7.79 0.22 2.29
N VAL A 19 -6.93 -0.63 2.87
CA VAL A 19 -5.96 -0.27 3.92
C VAL A 19 -4.69 -1.09 3.76
N VAL A 20 -3.54 -0.41 3.73
CA VAL A 20 -2.23 -1.07 3.60
C VAL A 20 -1.26 -0.68 4.72
N SER A 21 -0.28 -1.54 4.97
CA SER A 21 0.84 -1.30 5.88
C SER A 21 2.11 -1.93 5.31
N VAL A 22 3.26 -1.59 5.87
CA VAL A 22 4.55 -2.21 5.49
C VAL A 22 4.45 -3.75 5.58
N SER A 23 3.88 -4.27 6.67
CA SER A 23 3.77 -5.72 6.86
C SER A 23 2.79 -6.39 5.90
N SER A 24 1.72 -5.71 5.47
CA SER A 24 0.82 -6.24 4.45
C SER A 24 1.50 -6.29 3.09
N LEU A 25 2.25 -5.25 2.72
CA LEU A 25 3.03 -5.20 1.47
C LEU A 25 4.13 -6.27 1.46
N GLN A 26 4.87 -6.43 2.56
CA GLN A 26 5.89 -7.48 2.70
C GLN A 26 5.30 -8.87 2.44
N ARG A 27 4.18 -9.19 3.09
CA ARG A 27 3.56 -10.52 2.98
C ARG A 27 2.92 -10.77 1.62
N HIS A 28 2.31 -9.76 1.01
CA HIS A 28 1.63 -9.91 -0.27
C HIS A 28 2.61 -9.99 -1.44
N PHE A 29 3.66 -9.16 -1.45
CA PHE A 29 4.63 -9.08 -2.55
C PHE A 29 5.91 -9.89 -2.31
N LEU A 30 6.06 -10.52 -1.14
CA LEU A 30 7.24 -11.30 -0.75
C LEU A 30 8.54 -10.49 -0.87
N ILE A 31 8.48 -9.23 -0.45
CA ILE A 31 9.60 -8.28 -0.49
C ILE A 31 10.12 -7.97 0.93
N GLY A 32 11.37 -7.52 1.00
CA GLY A 32 12.00 -7.08 2.24
C GLY A 32 11.34 -5.85 2.85
N TYR A 33 11.66 -5.61 4.13
CA TYR A 33 11.13 -4.45 4.88
C TYR A 33 11.46 -3.12 4.20
N SER A 34 12.73 -2.90 3.84
CA SER A 34 13.18 -1.65 3.21
C SER A 34 12.47 -1.38 1.87
N HIS A 35 12.29 -2.41 1.04
CA HIS A 35 11.53 -2.27 -0.21
C HIS A 35 10.05 -1.98 0.05
N SER A 36 9.46 -2.55 1.10
CA SER A 36 8.06 -2.30 1.45
C SER A 36 7.84 -0.88 1.98
N GLU A 37 8.79 -0.34 2.76
CA GLU A 37 8.73 1.06 3.19
C GLU A 37 8.88 2.02 2.01
N GLN A 38 9.79 1.74 1.07
CA GLN A 38 9.93 2.53 -0.14
C GLN A 38 8.64 2.49 -0.98
N LEU A 39 8.09 1.30 -1.18
CA LEU A 39 6.84 1.10 -1.91
C LEU A 39 5.66 1.83 -1.25
N LEU A 40 5.55 1.75 0.08
CA LEU A 40 4.53 2.50 0.83
C LEU A 40 4.71 4.01 0.66
N SER A 41 5.95 4.50 0.72
CA SER A 41 6.26 5.92 0.53
C SER A 41 5.83 6.39 -0.86
N GLN A 42 6.11 5.61 -1.90
CA GLN A 42 5.66 5.88 -3.27
C GLN A 42 4.13 5.92 -3.39
N LEU A 43 3.41 5.00 -2.74
CA LEU A 43 1.95 4.99 -2.72
C LEU A 43 1.36 6.24 -2.05
N ILE A 44 1.99 6.73 -0.98
CA ILE A 44 1.61 7.97 -0.30
C ILE A 44 1.89 9.19 -1.19
N GLU A 45 3.09 9.27 -1.77
CA GLU A 45 3.50 10.36 -2.67
C GLU A 45 2.60 10.46 -3.91
N ALA A 46 2.17 9.31 -4.45
CA ALA A 46 1.24 9.24 -5.57
C ALA A 46 -0.23 9.46 -5.17
N ASN A 47 -0.53 9.80 -3.90
CA ASN A 47 -1.87 9.95 -3.35
C ASN A 47 -2.77 8.71 -3.56
N ILE A 48 -2.19 7.51 -3.57
CA ILE A 48 -2.96 6.26 -3.57
C ILE A 48 -3.46 5.96 -2.16
N CYS A 49 -2.62 6.16 -1.14
CA CYS A 49 -3.02 6.06 0.26
C CYS A 49 -2.77 7.36 1.04
N GLU A 50 -3.52 7.56 2.12
CA GLU A 50 -3.35 8.68 3.03
C GLU A 50 -1.96 8.64 3.68
N SER A 51 -1.39 9.81 3.95
CA SER A 51 -0.14 9.93 4.71
C SER A 51 -0.31 9.72 6.21
N THR A 52 -1.56 9.67 6.70
CA THR A 52 -1.87 9.52 8.12
C THR A 52 -2.11 8.07 8.46
N LYS A 53 -1.29 7.54 9.37
CA LYS A 53 -1.48 6.21 9.93
C LYS A 53 -2.75 6.18 10.79
N THR A 54 -3.65 5.26 10.48
CA THR A 54 -4.94 5.10 11.16
C THR A 54 -5.06 3.71 11.78
N PHE A 55 -5.70 3.62 12.94
CA PHE A 55 -6.06 2.35 13.56
C PHE A 55 -7.37 1.80 12.95
N VAL A 56 -7.35 0.53 12.55
CA VAL A 56 -8.47 -0.21 11.96
C VAL A 56 -8.72 -1.44 12.82
N LEU A 57 -9.95 -1.59 13.33
CA LEU A 57 -10.30 -2.57 14.37
C LEU A 57 -9.83 -4.01 14.06
N ASP A 58 -9.90 -4.43 12.79
CA ASP A 58 -9.57 -5.80 12.37
C ASP A 58 -8.16 -5.95 11.76
N TYR A 59 -7.47 -4.84 11.49
CA TYR A 59 -6.21 -4.81 10.74
C TYR A 59 -5.03 -4.20 11.53
N GLY A 60 -5.30 -3.59 12.68
CA GLY A 60 -4.31 -2.81 13.42
C GLY A 60 -4.03 -1.47 12.74
N TYR A 61 -2.78 -1.02 12.79
CA TYR A 61 -2.41 0.27 12.18
C TYR A 61 -2.04 0.14 10.70
N GLY A 62 -2.62 1.00 9.86
CA GLY A 62 -2.32 1.07 8.43
C GLY A 62 -2.62 2.46 7.84
N TYR A 63 -2.51 2.56 6.52
CA TYR A 63 -2.74 3.76 5.73
C TYR A 63 -3.93 3.47 4.81
N LYS A 64 -4.97 4.28 4.93
CA LYS A 64 -6.22 4.09 4.18
C LYS A 64 -6.03 4.48 2.73
N LEU A 65 -6.75 3.82 1.83
CA LEU A 65 -6.90 4.25 0.44
C LEU A 65 -7.40 5.70 0.42
N HIS A 66 -6.77 6.53 -0.41
CA HIS A 66 -7.17 7.91 -0.58
C HIS A 66 -8.50 7.97 -1.35
N GLN A 67 -9.56 8.46 -0.70
CA GLN A 67 -10.92 8.49 -1.28
C GLN A 67 -11.11 9.48 -2.46
N GLY A 68 -10.04 10.12 -2.92
CA GLY A 68 -10.03 11.04 -4.07
C GLY A 68 -9.94 10.36 -5.45
N MET A 69 -9.76 9.04 -5.50
CA MET A 69 -9.68 8.29 -6.76
C MET A 69 -11.09 7.85 -7.19
N LYS A 70 -11.74 8.66 -8.03
CA LYS A 70 -12.96 8.29 -8.78
C LYS A 70 -12.63 8.03 -10.23
#